data_AF-A0A4Y8RBW5-F1
#
_entry.id   AF-A0A4Y8RBW5-F1
#
_cell.length_a   1.000
_cell.length_b   1.000
_cell.length_c   1.000
_cell.angle_alpha   90.00
_cell.angle_beta   90.00
_cell.angle_gamma   90.00
#
_symmetry.space_group_name_H-M   'P 1'
#
loop_
_entity.id
_entity.type
_entity.pdbx_description
1 polymer ?
#
loop_
_entity_poly.entity_id
_entity_poly.type
_entity_poly.pdbx_seq_one_letter_code
_entity_poly.pdbx_strand_id
1 'polypeptide(L)'
;MRVIIPTTAKPVELRAIKRRPRVPASYMATAGDFRPLALSSDYHRFVNGPLRLVVADLPSVELSLSDALDCGRSWELPVLIAHLLESAGRLTEAEPMLVWATGMVDADLNPQSADYHIPLKLELSRPIFAEAETLGQRAVMVVPPPQSVAERETIEAFCEEFGVELTIAASAAEVLDAFDLAIDTGESGSEPAGAEVLPLAAPMPLAGLSAAGGAAALPEGRRPGRPVLAVAGLAAILAAAAAGYAVLSSERSTPSPETGRQPERALIAASDNLAVDGLYAETRAACQEKIYTGGQFAIEPALRQAGGYALKAREGLCGLRLRNLSDQAQKLFVDARLTSLAIPGGASVLTGGELSSGESTLLYFTRPPDPMQADAVMRDPTGLESRVSIAID
;
A
#
# COMPACT_ATOMS: atom_id res chain seq x y z
N MET A 1 -22.48 -6.38 3.52
CA MET A 1 -22.17 -5.60 2.30
C MET A 1 -20.88 -6.11 1.63
N ARG A 2 -20.75 -6.00 0.30
CA ARG A 2 -19.53 -6.34 -0.47
C ARG A 2 -19.04 -5.11 -1.21
N VAL A 3 -17.81 -4.68 -1.01
CA VAL A 3 -17.22 -3.56 -1.76
C VAL A 3 -16.22 -4.10 -2.78
N ILE A 4 -16.43 -3.77 -4.05
CA ILE A 4 -15.62 -4.22 -5.18
C ILE A 4 -14.73 -3.10 -5.67
N ILE A 5 -13.45 -3.41 -5.77
CA ILE A 5 -12.39 -2.61 -6.39
C ILE A 5 -12.12 -3.21 -7.76
N PRO A 6 -12.70 -2.68 -8.85
CA PRO A 6 -12.47 -3.19 -10.19
C PRO A 6 -11.06 -2.84 -10.67
N THR A 7 -10.36 -3.82 -11.23
CA THR A 7 -9.07 -3.61 -11.90
C THR A 7 -9.18 -4.05 -13.36
N THR A 8 -8.18 -3.72 -14.17
CA THR A 8 -8.09 -4.17 -15.56
C THR A 8 -7.69 -5.63 -15.71
N ALA A 9 -7.28 -6.29 -14.62
CA ALA A 9 -6.98 -7.73 -14.60
C ALA A 9 -8.19 -8.55 -14.12
N LYS A 10 -8.76 -8.18 -12.97
CA LYS A 10 -9.96 -8.76 -12.38
C LYS A 10 -10.52 -7.90 -11.24
N PRO A 11 -11.81 -7.99 -10.91
CA PRO A 11 -12.33 -7.31 -9.74
C PRO A 11 -11.75 -7.91 -8.45
N VAL A 12 -11.42 -7.04 -7.49
CA VAL A 12 -10.91 -7.40 -6.17
C VAL A 12 -11.93 -7.00 -5.12
N GLU A 13 -12.28 -7.93 -4.23
CA GLU A 13 -13.22 -7.65 -3.14
C GLU A 13 -12.48 -7.16 -1.90
N LEU A 14 -12.95 -6.07 -1.31
CA LEU A 14 -12.55 -5.63 0.01
C LEU A 14 -13.29 -6.48 1.04
N ARG A 15 -12.57 -7.35 1.73
CA ARG A 15 -13.11 -8.36 2.66
C ARG A 15 -13.33 -7.82 4.06
N ALA A 16 -12.44 -6.96 4.55
CA ALA A 16 -12.54 -6.38 5.88
C ALA A 16 -11.66 -5.14 6.02
N ILE A 17 -12.09 -4.24 6.91
CA ILE A 17 -11.28 -3.16 7.47
C ILE A 17 -10.99 -3.51 8.92
N LYS A 18 -9.73 -3.78 9.28
CA LYS A 18 -9.37 -4.19 10.65
C LYS A 18 -8.56 -3.10 11.33
N ARG A 19 -9.03 -2.62 12.49
CA ARG A 19 -8.26 -1.70 13.33
C ARG A 19 -7.03 -2.41 13.91
N ARG A 20 -5.85 -1.82 13.74
CA ARG A 20 -4.53 -2.34 14.14
C ARG A 20 -3.72 -1.28 14.89
N PRO A 21 -4.16 -0.79 16.06
CA PRO A 21 -3.53 0.34 16.77
C PRO A 21 -2.07 0.07 17.21
N ARG A 22 -1.62 -1.18 17.23
CA ARG A 22 -0.24 -1.57 17.57
C ARG A 22 0.69 -1.70 16.36
N VAL A 23 0.17 -1.52 15.14
CA VAL A 23 0.98 -1.53 13.92
C VAL A 23 1.38 -0.08 13.60
N PRO A 24 2.64 0.18 13.21
CA PRO A 24 3.13 1.54 13.02
C PRO A 24 2.48 2.26 11.83
N ALA A 25 1.95 1.51 10.86
CA ALA A 25 1.34 2.06 9.66
C ALA A 25 0.14 1.23 9.19
N SER A 26 -0.92 1.90 8.72
CA SER A 26 -1.96 1.26 7.91
C SER A 26 -1.38 0.58 6.67
N TYR A 27 -1.94 -0.56 6.26
CA TYR A 27 -1.44 -1.35 5.13
C TYR A 27 -2.57 -2.11 4.44
N MET A 28 -2.33 -2.55 3.21
CA MET A 28 -3.20 -3.46 2.49
C MET A 28 -2.58 -4.86 2.49
N ALA A 29 -3.40 -5.91 2.63
CA ALA A 29 -2.94 -7.29 2.55
C ALA A 29 -4.00 -8.17 1.91
N THR A 30 -3.58 -9.23 1.23
CA THR A 30 -4.50 -10.29 0.79
C THR A 30 -5.06 -11.02 2.02
N ALA A 31 -6.33 -11.41 1.98
CA ALA A 31 -7.02 -12.05 3.08
C ALA A 31 -6.32 -13.33 3.50
N GLY A 32 -5.96 -13.42 4.79
CA GLY A 32 -5.20 -14.53 5.35
C GLY A 32 -3.67 -14.33 5.30
N ASP A 33 -3.18 -13.28 4.64
CA ASP A 33 -1.79 -12.84 4.67
C ASP A 33 -1.63 -11.62 5.60
N PHE A 34 -0.41 -11.37 6.06
CA PHE A 34 -0.03 -10.21 6.87
C PHE A 34 1.04 -9.34 6.19
N ARG A 35 1.58 -9.78 5.06
CA ARG A 35 2.58 -9.03 4.31
C ARG A 35 1.92 -7.85 3.60
N PRO A 36 2.41 -6.61 3.80
CA PRO A 36 1.92 -5.45 3.08
C PRO A 36 2.06 -5.61 1.56
N LEU A 37 1.02 -5.25 0.81
CA LEU A 37 1.07 -5.10 -0.65
C LEU A 37 1.89 -3.87 -1.04
N ALA A 38 2.34 -3.81 -2.30
CA ALA A 38 3.13 -2.69 -2.84
C ALA A 38 2.45 -1.32 -2.63
N LEU A 39 1.12 -1.25 -2.74
CA LEU A 39 0.33 -0.04 -2.54
C LEU A 39 0.10 0.35 -1.07
N SER A 40 0.65 -0.39 -0.11
CA SER A 40 0.42 -0.13 1.33
C SER A 40 0.92 1.23 1.79
N SER A 41 2.01 1.74 1.22
CA SER A 41 2.50 3.10 1.51
C SER A 41 1.53 4.18 1.06
N ASP A 42 0.82 3.94 -0.05
CA ASP A 42 -0.10 4.89 -0.66
C ASP A 42 -1.41 4.88 0.12
N TYR A 43 -1.88 3.68 0.46
CA TYR A 43 -2.97 3.49 1.40
C TYR A 43 -2.70 4.14 2.76
N HIS A 44 -1.49 3.97 3.31
CA HIS A 44 -1.11 4.62 4.56
C HIS A 44 -1.22 6.14 4.47
N ARG A 45 -0.70 6.73 3.40
CA ARG A 45 -0.78 8.19 3.15
C ARG A 45 -2.22 8.65 2.97
N PHE A 46 -3.05 7.86 2.29
CA PHE A 46 -4.46 8.14 2.12
C PHE A 46 -5.21 8.14 3.46
N VAL A 47 -5.01 7.11 4.28
CA VAL A 47 -5.61 6.97 5.62
C VAL A 47 -5.13 8.04 6.59
N ASN A 48 -3.85 8.43 6.53
CA ASN A 48 -3.29 9.47 7.39
C ASN A 48 -3.39 10.89 6.84
N GLY A 49 -3.94 11.05 5.64
CA GLY A 49 -4.11 12.33 4.98
C GLY A 49 -5.59 12.63 4.74
N PRO A 50 -6.04 12.74 3.47
CA PRO A 50 -7.39 13.19 3.13
C PRO A 50 -8.51 12.44 3.85
N LEU A 51 -8.38 11.13 4.08
CA LEU A 51 -9.46 10.35 4.70
C LEU A 51 -9.82 10.82 6.13
N ARG A 52 -8.87 11.42 6.86
CA ARG A 52 -9.11 11.97 8.21
C ARG A 52 -10.05 13.17 8.21
N LEU A 53 -10.31 13.79 7.06
CA LEU A 53 -11.27 14.88 6.94
C LEU A 53 -12.72 14.41 7.18
N VAL A 54 -13.00 13.14 6.91
CA VAL A 54 -14.36 12.58 6.93
C VAL A 54 -14.51 11.37 7.85
N VAL A 55 -13.39 10.75 8.26
CA VAL A 55 -13.39 9.69 9.27
C VAL A 55 -12.45 10.08 10.42
N ALA A 56 -13.05 10.55 11.51
CA ALA A 56 -12.33 10.89 12.72
C ALA A 56 -11.74 9.67 13.42
N ASP A 57 -10.64 9.86 14.15
CA ASP A 57 -10.00 8.85 14.99
C ASP A 57 -9.70 7.51 14.29
N LEU A 58 -9.06 7.58 13.10
CA LEU A 58 -8.52 6.39 12.44
C LEU A 58 -7.17 5.99 13.07
N PRO A 59 -7.08 4.84 13.77
CA PRO A 59 -5.79 4.25 14.12
C PRO A 59 -5.11 3.70 12.87
N SER A 60 -3.97 3.03 13.00
CA SER A 60 -3.47 2.18 11.91
C SER A 60 -4.50 1.10 11.57
N VAL A 61 -4.71 0.86 10.27
CA VAL A 61 -5.75 -0.04 9.75
C VAL A 61 -5.15 -1.04 8.76
N GLU A 62 -5.59 -2.29 8.82
CA GLU A 62 -5.36 -3.30 7.78
C GLU A 62 -6.58 -3.35 6.85
N LEU A 63 -6.35 -3.11 5.56
CA LEU A 63 -7.31 -3.38 4.50
C LEU A 63 -7.10 -4.80 3.99
N SER A 64 -8.05 -5.69 4.27
CA SER A 64 -8.01 -7.09 3.84
C SER A 64 -8.69 -7.22 2.47
N LEU A 65 -7.97 -7.68 1.46
CA LEU A 65 -8.44 -7.81 0.08
C LEU A 65 -8.54 -9.26 -0.37
N SER A 66 -9.40 -9.59 -1.34
CA SER A 66 -9.46 -10.95 -1.89
C SER A 66 -8.22 -11.30 -2.73
N ASP A 67 -7.54 -10.30 -3.27
CA ASP A 67 -6.36 -10.45 -4.10
C ASP A 67 -5.45 -9.21 -4.02
N ALA A 68 -4.28 -9.28 -4.63
CA ALA A 68 -3.36 -8.16 -4.73
C ALA A 68 -3.88 -7.07 -5.68
N LEU A 69 -3.49 -5.83 -5.37
CA LEU A 69 -3.63 -4.67 -6.26
C LEU A 69 -2.21 -4.24 -6.64
N ASP A 70 -1.94 -4.15 -7.93
CA ASP A 70 -0.57 -3.95 -8.42
C ASP A 70 -0.21 -2.46 -8.57
N CYS A 71 -1.07 -1.66 -9.21
CA CYS A 71 -0.77 -0.27 -9.53
C CYS A 71 -2.00 0.61 -9.73
N GLY A 72 -1.76 1.92 -9.86
CA GLY A 72 -2.78 2.93 -10.14
C GLY A 72 -3.47 3.47 -8.89
N ARG A 73 -4.32 4.49 -9.09
CA ARG A 73 -5.05 5.18 -8.02
C ARG A 73 -6.56 4.95 -8.07
N SER A 74 -7.05 4.09 -8.97
CA SER A 74 -8.49 3.84 -9.10
C SER A 74 -9.11 3.07 -7.92
N TRP A 75 -8.29 2.63 -6.97
CA TRP A 75 -8.72 2.00 -5.73
C TRP A 75 -9.13 3.01 -4.64
N GLU A 76 -8.77 4.29 -4.77
CA GLU A 76 -8.96 5.25 -3.70
C GLU A 76 -10.45 5.51 -3.43
N LEU A 77 -11.28 5.67 -4.46
CA LEU A 77 -12.72 5.87 -4.32
C LEU A 77 -13.46 4.70 -3.64
N PRO A 78 -13.34 3.43 -4.08
CA PRO A 78 -13.98 2.32 -3.37
C PRO A 78 -13.46 2.16 -1.93
N VAL A 79 -12.20 2.48 -1.66
CA VAL A 79 -11.63 2.45 -0.30
C VAL A 79 -12.16 3.58 0.56
N LEU A 80 -12.33 4.79 0.02
CA LEU A 80 -13.02 5.91 0.67
C LEU A 80 -14.43 5.49 1.10
N ILE A 81 -15.22 4.97 0.15
CA ILE A 81 -16.60 4.52 0.39
C ILE A 81 -16.63 3.45 1.50
N ALA A 82 -15.73 2.46 1.43
CA ALA A 82 -15.68 1.41 2.45
C ALA A 82 -15.36 1.94 3.85
N HIS A 83 -14.47 2.92 3.98
CA HIS A 83 -14.17 3.55 5.26
C HIS A 83 -15.31 4.42 5.78
N LEU A 84 -16.00 5.15 4.90
CA LEU A 84 -17.20 5.91 5.26
C LEU A 84 -18.28 4.96 5.81
N LEU A 85 -18.55 3.86 5.10
CA LEU A 85 -19.50 2.84 5.52
C LEU A 85 -19.08 2.14 6.82
N GLU A 86 -17.81 1.80 6.99
CA GLU A 86 -17.27 1.22 8.24
C GLU A 86 -17.42 2.21 9.41
N SER A 87 -17.13 3.50 9.19
CA SER A 87 -17.26 4.54 10.23
C SER A 87 -18.70 4.75 10.68
N ALA A 88 -19.65 4.58 9.76
CA ALA A 88 -21.08 4.61 10.04
C ALA A 88 -21.62 3.28 10.60
N GLY A 89 -20.78 2.25 10.78
CA GLY A 89 -21.20 0.92 11.25
C GLY A 89 -21.98 0.10 10.22
N ARG A 90 -21.97 0.50 8.94
CA ARG A 90 -22.79 -0.05 7.87
C ARG A 90 -22.14 -1.15 7.06
N LEU A 91 -20.82 -1.33 7.16
CA LEU A 91 -20.13 -2.38 6.41
C LEU A 91 -20.61 -3.79 6.81
N THR A 92 -20.97 -3.96 8.09
CA THR A 92 -21.50 -5.21 8.66
C THR A 92 -23.03 -5.28 8.70
N GLU A 93 -23.75 -4.31 8.12
CA GLU A 93 -25.21 -4.37 8.06
C GLU A 93 -25.70 -5.64 7.36
N ALA A 94 -26.83 -6.16 7.85
CA ALA A 94 -27.42 -7.41 7.37
C ALA A 94 -27.99 -7.29 5.96
N GLU A 95 -28.27 -6.07 5.48
CA GLU A 95 -28.77 -5.86 4.13
C GLU A 95 -27.69 -6.23 3.09
N PRO A 96 -27.97 -7.21 2.21
CA PRO A 96 -27.02 -7.64 1.22
C PRO A 96 -26.94 -6.59 0.11
N MET A 97 -25.86 -5.82 0.13
CA MET A 97 -25.55 -4.84 -0.91
C MET A 97 -24.20 -5.11 -1.54
N LEU A 98 -24.14 -5.00 -2.87
CA LEU A 98 -22.93 -4.93 -3.68
C LEU A 98 -22.62 -3.46 -3.98
N VAL A 99 -21.44 -3.00 -3.60
CA VAL A 99 -20.92 -1.68 -3.95
C VAL A 99 -19.81 -1.86 -4.96
N TRP A 100 -19.93 -1.25 -6.12
CA TRP A 100 -18.89 -1.23 -7.14
C TRP A 100 -18.44 0.21 -7.37
N ALA A 101 -17.16 0.51 -7.20
CA ALA A 101 -16.68 1.86 -7.44
C ALA A 101 -15.26 1.88 -7.97
N THR A 102 -14.94 2.87 -8.81
CA THR A 102 -13.60 3.06 -9.38
C THR A 102 -13.30 4.54 -9.45
N GLY A 103 -12.10 4.96 -9.08
CA GLY A 103 -11.71 6.36 -9.20
C GLY A 103 -10.55 6.72 -8.29
N MET A 104 -9.77 7.71 -8.69
CA MET A 104 -8.87 8.42 -7.78
C MET A 104 -9.62 9.61 -7.18
N VAL A 105 -9.16 10.06 -6.01
CA VAL A 105 -9.70 11.26 -5.37
C VAL A 105 -8.60 12.31 -5.17
N ASP A 106 -8.98 13.58 -5.07
CA ASP A 106 -8.07 14.66 -4.70
C ASP A 106 -7.91 14.79 -3.17
N ALA A 107 -7.23 15.86 -2.73
CA ALA A 107 -7.00 16.12 -1.31
C ALA A 107 -8.28 16.46 -0.53
N ASP A 108 -9.32 16.92 -1.24
CA ASP A 108 -10.65 17.24 -0.70
C ASP A 108 -11.62 16.06 -0.87
N LEU A 109 -11.10 14.88 -1.24
CA LEU A 109 -11.83 13.63 -1.47
C LEU A 109 -12.82 13.67 -2.64
N ASN A 110 -12.69 14.65 -3.54
CA ASN A 110 -13.54 14.70 -4.73
C ASN A 110 -13.04 13.70 -5.78
N PRO A 111 -13.92 12.83 -6.31
CA PRO A 111 -13.56 11.93 -7.39
C PRO A 111 -13.10 12.69 -8.63
N GLN A 112 -11.98 12.26 -9.21
CA GLN A 112 -11.37 12.96 -10.35
C GLN A 112 -11.73 12.29 -11.68
N SER A 113 -12.00 13.10 -12.70
CA SER A 113 -12.22 12.64 -14.07
C SER A 113 -10.89 12.15 -14.67
N ALA A 114 -10.77 10.87 -15.00
CA ALA A 114 -9.64 10.31 -15.76
C ALA A 114 -10.09 9.12 -16.63
N ASP A 115 -9.20 8.60 -17.49
CA ASP A 115 -9.44 7.31 -18.16
C ASP A 115 -9.20 6.17 -17.16
N TYR A 116 -10.28 5.58 -16.66
CA TYR A 116 -10.22 4.45 -15.73
C TYR A 116 -10.42 3.10 -16.42
N HIS A 117 -10.53 3.07 -17.75
CA HIS A 117 -10.90 1.88 -18.52
C HIS A 117 -12.20 1.24 -18.02
N ILE A 118 -13.21 2.07 -17.74
CA ILE A 118 -14.49 1.62 -17.18
C ILE A 118 -15.14 0.51 -18.03
N PRO A 119 -15.21 0.60 -19.38
CA PRO A 119 -15.79 -0.47 -20.19
C PRO A 119 -15.17 -1.86 -19.94
N LEU A 120 -13.84 -1.94 -19.85
CA LEU A 120 -13.13 -3.19 -19.56
C LEU A 120 -13.44 -3.69 -18.15
N LYS A 121 -13.42 -2.77 -17.17
CA LYS A 121 -13.74 -3.10 -15.77
C LYS A 121 -15.17 -3.62 -15.60
N LEU A 122 -16.12 -3.06 -16.34
CA LEU A 122 -17.52 -3.52 -16.36
C LEU A 122 -17.61 -4.93 -16.93
N GLU A 123 -16.97 -5.21 -18.07
CA GLU A 123 -16.94 -6.53 -18.69
C GLU A 123 -16.38 -7.59 -17.73
N LEU A 124 -15.24 -7.30 -17.09
CA LEU A 124 -14.63 -8.20 -16.10
C LEU A 124 -15.48 -8.36 -14.82
N SER A 125 -16.40 -7.43 -14.54
CA SER A 125 -17.25 -7.46 -13.36
C SER A 125 -18.61 -8.12 -13.59
N ARG A 126 -19.00 -8.41 -14.85
CA ARG A 126 -20.28 -9.07 -15.19
C ARG A 126 -20.60 -10.28 -14.31
N PRO A 127 -19.66 -11.23 -14.05
CA PRO A 127 -19.97 -12.38 -13.21
C PRO A 127 -20.39 -12.02 -11.78
N ILE A 128 -19.85 -10.94 -11.22
CA ILE A 128 -20.14 -10.49 -9.85
C ILE A 128 -21.53 -9.84 -9.78
N PHE A 129 -21.94 -9.08 -10.81
CA PHE A 129 -23.28 -8.52 -10.88
C PHE A 129 -24.35 -9.58 -11.11
N ALA A 130 -24.09 -10.57 -11.98
CA ALA A 130 -24.99 -11.71 -12.17
C ALA A 130 -25.16 -12.55 -10.89
N GLU A 131 -24.07 -12.73 -10.12
CA GLU A 131 -24.12 -13.36 -8.79
C GLU A 131 -24.98 -12.53 -7.83
N ALA A 132 -24.77 -11.21 -7.76
CA ALA A 132 -25.53 -10.33 -6.89
C ALA A 132 -27.03 -10.33 -7.21
N GLU A 133 -27.39 -10.30 -8.50
CA GLU A 133 -28.79 -10.42 -8.96
C GLU A 133 -29.41 -11.76 -8.53
N THR A 134 -28.69 -12.88 -8.73
CA THR A 134 -29.15 -14.21 -8.31
C THR A 134 -29.38 -14.30 -6.81
N LEU A 135 -28.57 -13.59 -6.02
CA LEU A 135 -28.66 -13.52 -4.57
C LEU A 135 -29.65 -12.46 -4.07
N GLY A 136 -30.29 -11.70 -4.97
CA GLY A 136 -31.21 -10.61 -4.63
C GLY A 136 -30.53 -9.46 -3.88
N GLN A 137 -29.24 -9.23 -4.11
CA GLN A 137 -28.50 -8.15 -3.48
C GLN A 137 -28.77 -6.83 -4.21
N ARG A 138 -28.98 -5.75 -3.46
CA ARG A 138 -29.01 -4.39 -4.04
C ARG A 138 -27.63 -4.06 -4.58
N ALA A 139 -27.53 -3.50 -5.78
CA ALA A 139 -26.26 -3.09 -6.37
C ALA A 139 -26.19 -1.57 -6.52
N VAL A 140 -25.09 -0.97 -6.05
CA VAL A 140 -24.80 0.46 -6.16
C VAL A 140 -23.47 0.64 -6.88
N MET A 141 -23.45 1.51 -7.90
CA MET A 141 -22.27 1.87 -8.67
C MET A 141 -21.91 3.34 -8.48
N VAL A 142 -20.67 3.61 -8.08
CA VAL A 142 -20.16 4.99 -7.94
C VAL A 142 -18.95 5.20 -8.84
N VAL A 143 -19.05 6.15 -9.76
CA VAL A 143 -18.00 6.48 -10.73
C VAL A 143 -17.78 8.00 -10.83
N PRO A 144 -16.55 8.46 -11.14
CA PRO A 144 -16.28 9.84 -11.51
C PRO A 144 -17.01 10.25 -12.79
N PRO A 145 -17.04 11.55 -13.13
CA PRO A 145 -17.56 12.02 -14.41
C PRO A 145 -16.89 11.28 -15.59
N PRO A 146 -17.68 10.73 -16.53
CA PRO A 146 -17.14 10.01 -17.68
C PRO A 146 -16.39 10.96 -18.64
N GLN A 147 -15.36 10.45 -19.32
CA GLN A 147 -14.53 11.22 -20.26
C GLN A 147 -15.25 11.48 -21.59
N SER A 148 -16.27 10.69 -21.91
CA SER A 148 -17.01 10.79 -23.17
C SER A 148 -18.46 10.39 -23.04
N VAL A 149 -19.28 10.81 -24.01
CA VAL A 149 -20.68 10.38 -24.12
C VAL A 149 -20.77 8.86 -24.30
N ALA A 150 -19.87 8.26 -25.10
CA ALA A 150 -19.86 6.81 -25.32
C ALA A 150 -19.54 6.01 -24.04
N GLU A 151 -18.60 6.50 -23.21
CA GLU A 151 -18.32 5.89 -21.91
C GLU A 151 -19.54 5.99 -20.99
N ARG A 152 -20.21 7.16 -20.96
CA ARG A 152 -21.44 7.35 -20.20
C ARG A 152 -22.54 6.37 -20.62
N GLU A 153 -22.82 6.27 -21.91
CA GLU A 153 -23.82 5.35 -22.47
C GLU A 153 -23.50 3.90 -22.12
N THR A 154 -22.22 3.52 -22.13
CA THR A 154 -21.77 2.17 -21.72
C THR A 154 -22.07 1.90 -20.24
N ILE A 155 -21.81 2.87 -19.36
CA ILE A 155 -22.09 2.75 -17.93
C ILE A 155 -23.59 2.66 -17.68
N GLU A 156 -24.37 3.55 -18.28
CA GLU A 156 -25.83 3.60 -18.13
C GLU A 156 -26.48 2.30 -18.64
N ALA A 157 -26.08 1.79 -19.81
CA ALA A 157 -26.58 0.53 -20.35
C ALA A 157 -26.25 -0.67 -19.45
N PHE A 158 -25.05 -0.71 -18.85
CA PHE A 158 -24.69 -1.75 -17.89
C PHE A 158 -25.53 -1.68 -16.63
N CYS A 159 -25.80 -0.47 -16.13
CA CYS A 159 -26.63 -0.28 -14.94
C CYS A 159 -28.08 -0.68 -15.20
N GLU A 160 -28.62 -0.37 -16.38
CA GLU A 160 -29.95 -0.83 -16.81
C GLU A 160 -30.02 -2.36 -16.92
N GLU A 161 -28.98 -2.99 -17.48
CA GLU A 161 -28.89 -4.46 -17.64
C GLU A 161 -28.99 -5.20 -16.30
N PHE A 162 -28.33 -4.71 -15.25
CA PHE A 162 -28.24 -5.37 -13.94
C PHE A 162 -29.08 -4.71 -12.84
N GLY A 163 -29.91 -3.71 -13.16
CA GLY A 163 -30.70 -2.98 -12.18
C GLY A 163 -29.85 -2.27 -11.11
N VAL A 164 -28.71 -1.70 -11.50
CA VAL A 164 -27.74 -1.06 -10.61
C VAL A 164 -28.09 0.40 -10.39
N GLU A 165 -28.06 0.85 -9.14
CA GLU A 165 -28.20 2.27 -8.82
C GLU A 165 -26.90 3.02 -9.11
N LEU A 166 -26.94 3.91 -10.11
CA LEU A 166 -25.76 4.64 -10.57
C LEU A 166 -25.65 6.02 -9.91
N THR A 167 -24.47 6.32 -9.37
CA THR A 167 -24.05 7.67 -8.98
C THR A 167 -22.82 8.07 -9.79
N ILE A 168 -22.96 9.12 -10.59
CA ILE A 168 -21.83 9.83 -11.21
C ILE A 168 -21.42 10.94 -10.26
N ALA A 169 -20.38 10.71 -9.47
CA ALA A 169 -19.95 11.62 -8.40
C ALA A 169 -18.76 12.47 -8.85
N ALA A 170 -18.93 13.79 -8.86
CA ALA A 170 -17.89 14.80 -9.02
C ALA A 170 -17.40 15.38 -7.69
N SER A 171 -18.07 15.06 -6.57
CA SER A 171 -17.72 15.57 -5.24
C SER A 171 -17.87 14.54 -4.13
N ALA A 172 -17.18 14.76 -3.00
CA ALA A 172 -17.35 13.93 -1.80
C ALA A 172 -18.81 13.97 -1.27
N ALA A 173 -19.51 15.09 -1.43
CA ALA A 173 -20.91 15.24 -1.01
C ALA A 173 -21.85 14.27 -1.76
N GLU A 174 -21.68 14.14 -3.08
CA GLU A 174 -22.46 13.19 -3.89
C GLU A 174 -22.15 11.74 -3.55
N VAL A 175 -20.90 11.43 -3.16
CA VAL A 175 -20.53 10.09 -2.66
C VAL A 175 -21.26 9.78 -1.35
N LEU A 176 -21.38 10.75 -0.44
CA LEU A 176 -22.10 10.55 0.82
C LEU A 176 -23.61 10.41 0.62
N ASP A 177 -24.18 11.25 -0.25
CA ASP A 177 -25.60 11.22 -0.61
C ASP A 177 -25.99 9.87 -1.21
N ALA A 178 -25.15 9.28 -2.06
CA ALA A 178 -25.36 7.95 -2.64
C ALA A 178 -25.55 6.83 -1.61
N PHE A 179 -25.07 7.03 -0.39
CA PHE A 179 -25.19 6.07 0.71
C PHE A 179 -25.99 6.63 1.89
N ASP A 180 -26.69 7.75 1.77
CA ASP A 180 -27.41 8.39 2.89
C ASP A 180 -26.51 8.62 4.13
N LEU A 181 -25.26 9.02 3.91
CA LEU A 181 -24.29 9.26 4.97
C LEU A 181 -24.23 10.76 5.33
N ALA A 182 -24.15 11.05 6.62
CA ALA A 182 -23.85 12.39 7.11
C ALA A 182 -22.43 12.42 7.67
N ILE A 183 -21.63 13.44 7.31
CA ILE A 183 -20.39 13.73 8.02
C ILE A 183 -20.76 14.53 9.27
N ASP A 184 -20.44 13.98 10.44
CA ASP A 184 -20.37 14.79 11.65
C ASP A 184 -19.12 15.67 11.57
N THR A 185 -19.29 16.90 11.08
CA THR A 185 -18.18 17.85 10.92
C THR A 185 -17.67 18.38 12.26
N GLY A 186 -18.22 17.93 13.40
CA GLY A 186 -17.76 18.35 14.71
C GLY A 186 -17.98 19.84 14.98
N GLU A 187 -18.71 20.57 14.11
CA GLU A 187 -19.29 21.88 14.41
C GLU A 187 -20.50 21.70 15.34
N SER A 188 -20.29 20.99 16.44
CA SER A 188 -21.14 21.13 17.61
C SER A 188 -20.85 22.53 18.13
N GLY A 189 -21.69 23.47 17.71
CA GLY A 189 -21.68 24.85 18.19
C GLY A 189 -21.68 24.83 19.70
N SER A 190 -20.52 25.02 20.29
CA SER A 190 -20.40 25.58 21.62
C SER A 190 -20.94 27.00 21.52
N GLU A 191 -22.26 27.12 21.64
CA GLU A 191 -22.94 28.33 22.03
C GLU A 191 -22.12 28.91 23.19
N PRO A 192 -21.60 30.15 23.10
CA PRO A 192 -20.81 30.71 24.17
C PRO A 192 -21.73 30.77 25.38
N ALA A 193 -21.50 29.87 26.34
CA ALA A 193 -22.18 29.86 27.61
C ALA A 193 -22.14 31.28 28.14
N GLY A 194 -23.32 31.91 28.19
CA GLY A 194 -23.47 33.26 28.69
C GLY A 194 -22.72 33.38 30.00
N ALA A 195 -21.82 34.35 30.05
CA ALA A 195 -21.11 34.73 31.26
C ALA A 195 -22.14 35.19 32.29
N GLU A 196 -22.70 34.25 33.04
CA GLU A 196 -23.42 34.54 34.27
C GLU A 196 -22.37 34.86 35.33
N VAL A 197 -22.12 36.16 35.48
CA VAL A 197 -21.28 36.74 36.52
C VAL A 197 -21.92 36.43 37.87
N LEU A 198 -21.42 35.39 38.55
CA LEU A 198 -21.70 35.18 39.97
C LEU A 198 -20.69 35.94 40.84
N PRO A 199 -21.14 36.59 41.93
CA PRO A 199 -20.30 37.46 42.73
C PRO A 199 -19.37 36.67 43.67
N LEU A 200 -18.20 37.26 43.84
CA LEU A 200 -17.12 36.93 44.76
C LEU A 200 -17.65 36.76 46.20
N ALA A 201 -17.50 35.56 46.78
CA ALA A 201 -17.65 35.32 48.22
C ALA A 201 -16.40 34.61 48.79
N ALA A 202 -16.07 35.04 49.99
CA ALA A 202 -14.81 34.93 50.73
C ALA A 202 -14.32 33.51 51.11
N PRO A 203 -13.08 33.36 51.64
CA PRO A 203 -12.43 32.08 51.88
C PRO A 203 -12.74 31.51 53.27
N MET A 204 -12.81 30.18 53.38
CA MET A 204 -12.84 29.42 54.63
C MET A 204 -12.08 28.07 54.42
N PRO A 205 -11.65 27.39 55.50
CA PRO A 205 -10.26 26.96 55.66
C PRO A 205 -10.03 25.43 55.53
N LEU A 206 -8.74 25.09 55.49
CA LEU A 206 -8.20 23.73 55.65
C LEU A 206 -8.60 23.08 56.98
N ALA A 207 -9.18 21.88 56.87
CA ALA A 207 -9.09 20.74 57.78
C ALA A 207 -9.45 19.51 56.92
N GLY A 208 -8.89 18.32 57.00
CA GLY A 208 -8.03 17.64 57.95
C GLY A 208 -8.19 16.14 57.63
N LEU A 209 -7.08 15.40 57.70
CA LEU A 209 -6.91 13.94 57.68
C LEU A 209 -8.15 13.02 57.85
N SER A 210 -8.20 11.91 57.11
CA SER A 210 -8.12 10.57 57.72
C SER A 210 -7.99 9.43 56.69
N ALA A 211 -7.17 8.45 57.08
CA ALA A 211 -6.92 7.17 56.43
C ALA A 211 -7.89 6.06 56.93
N ALA A 212 -7.61 4.82 56.49
CA ALA A 212 -8.27 3.53 56.73
C ALA A 212 -9.36 3.21 55.70
N GLY A 213 -9.40 2.06 55.03
CA GLY A 213 -8.93 0.72 55.41
C GLY A 213 -10.15 -0.21 55.27
N GLY A 214 -10.07 -1.25 54.44
CA GLY A 214 -11.22 -2.14 54.23
C GLY A 214 -10.93 -3.29 53.28
N ALA A 215 -10.35 -4.35 53.83
CA ALA A 215 -10.32 -5.68 53.25
C ALA A 215 -11.55 -6.48 53.69
N ALA A 216 -12.22 -7.17 52.76
CA ALA A 216 -13.15 -8.30 52.93
C ALA A 216 -13.83 -8.52 51.56
N ALA A 217 -14.21 -9.70 51.09
CA ALA A 217 -14.09 -11.08 51.52
C ALA A 217 -14.43 -11.97 50.29
N LEU A 218 -13.90 -13.19 50.27
CA LEU A 218 -14.29 -14.28 49.38
C LEU A 218 -15.74 -14.73 49.65
N PRO A 219 -16.35 -15.47 48.71
CA PRO A 219 -16.82 -16.80 49.13
C PRO A 219 -16.45 -17.94 48.17
N GLU A 220 -16.30 -19.10 48.80
CA GLU A 220 -16.07 -20.44 48.27
C GLU A 220 -17.25 -20.99 47.45
N GLY A 221 -16.95 -21.90 46.51
CA GLY A 221 -17.96 -22.65 45.77
C GLY A 221 -17.43 -23.91 45.06
N ARG A 222 -17.18 -24.96 45.85
CA ARG A 222 -17.25 -26.42 45.58
C ARG A 222 -17.15 -27.01 44.14
N ARG A 223 -16.17 -27.94 44.04
CA ARG A 223 -15.96 -29.13 43.14
C ARG A 223 -17.19 -30.08 43.03
N PRO A 224 -17.33 -31.01 42.05
CA PRO A 224 -16.40 -32.09 41.61
C PRO A 224 -16.40 -32.34 40.06
N GLY A 225 -15.65 -33.23 39.40
CA GLY A 225 -14.79 -34.36 39.76
C GLY A 225 -14.00 -34.84 38.50
N ARG A 226 -12.96 -35.64 38.77
CA ARG A 226 -12.04 -36.35 37.84
C ARG A 226 -12.71 -37.60 37.22
N PRO A 227 -12.19 -38.27 36.15
CA PRO A 227 -10.80 -38.81 35.98
C PRO A 227 -10.21 -38.61 34.55
N VAL A 228 -8.91 -38.63 34.24
CA VAL A 228 -7.78 -39.59 34.34
C VAL A 228 -7.97 -40.96 33.64
N LEU A 229 -7.37 -41.08 32.44
CA LEU A 229 -6.79 -42.27 31.79
C LEU A 229 -6.19 -41.74 30.46
N ALA A 230 -4.89 -41.65 30.16
CA ALA A 230 -3.68 -42.43 30.42
C ALA A 230 -3.47 -43.61 29.44
N VAL A 231 -2.40 -43.47 28.63
CA VAL A 231 -1.40 -44.47 28.20
C VAL A 231 -1.49 -45.16 26.82
N ALA A 232 -0.34 -45.05 26.13
CA ALA A 232 0.30 -45.93 25.13
C ALA A 232 -0.34 -46.10 23.74
N GLY A 233 0.39 -46.18 22.64
CA GLY A 233 1.84 -46.35 22.43
C GLY A 233 2.08 -47.32 21.26
N LEU A 234 3.09 -47.04 20.42
CA LEU A 234 3.95 -47.92 19.59
C LEU A 234 4.58 -47.02 18.49
N ALA A 235 5.90 -46.76 18.40
CA ALA A 235 7.03 -47.66 18.09
C ALA A 235 6.85 -48.44 16.77
N ALA A 236 7.80 -48.66 15.87
CA ALA A 236 9.16 -48.20 15.56
C ALA A 236 9.65 -49.19 14.46
N ILE A 237 10.17 -48.75 13.30
CA ILE A 237 11.02 -49.54 12.37
C ILE A 237 11.89 -48.51 11.58
N LEU A 238 13.17 -48.29 11.92
CA LEU A 238 14.43 -48.92 11.40
C LEU A 238 14.75 -48.62 9.92
N ALA A 239 15.97 -48.46 9.40
CA ALA A 239 17.34 -48.12 9.84
C ALA A 239 18.28 -48.38 8.63
N ALA A 240 19.44 -47.70 8.59
CA ALA A 240 20.68 -48.02 7.85
C ALA A 240 20.68 -47.83 6.31
N ALA A 241 21.76 -47.38 5.64
CA ALA A 241 23.17 -47.67 5.89
C ALA A 241 24.14 -46.55 5.44
N ALA A 242 25.29 -46.55 6.13
CA ALA A 242 26.50 -45.79 5.83
C ALA A 242 27.45 -46.57 4.91
N ALA A 243 28.19 -45.86 4.06
CA ALA A 243 29.55 -46.14 3.54
C ALA A 243 29.80 -45.05 2.48
N GLY A 244 30.85 -44.24 2.47
CA GLY A 244 32.19 -44.36 3.01
C GLY A 244 33.12 -43.91 1.88
N TYR A 245 33.94 -42.88 2.09
CA TYR A 245 35.31 -42.75 1.57
C TYR A 245 35.94 -41.46 2.10
N ALA A 246 36.81 -41.62 3.08
CA ALA A 246 37.91 -40.70 3.38
C ALA A 246 39.17 -41.17 2.62
N VAL A 247 40.26 -40.37 2.67
CA VAL A 247 41.64 -40.53 2.10
C VAL A 247 41.85 -39.48 0.98
N LEU A 248 42.74 -38.48 1.03
CA LEU A 248 43.96 -38.23 1.82
C LEU A 248 44.28 -36.74 2.01
N SER A 249 44.94 -36.52 3.13
CA SER A 249 45.79 -35.40 3.58
C SER A 249 46.69 -34.73 2.54
N SER A 250 46.85 -33.41 2.68
CA SER A 250 48.18 -32.78 2.61
C SER A 250 48.25 -31.62 3.61
N GLU A 251 48.94 -31.87 4.72
CA GLU A 251 49.47 -30.85 5.60
C GLU A 251 50.59 -30.11 4.87
N ARG A 252 50.63 -28.77 4.97
CA ARG A 252 51.87 -28.06 5.31
C ARG A 252 51.61 -26.61 5.70
N SER A 253 52.07 -26.34 6.92
CA SER A 253 52.74 -25.11 7.36
C SER A 253 51.88 -23.86 7.59
N THR A 254 51.58 -23.63 8.87
CA THR A 254 51.47 -22.30 9.47
C THR A 254 52.74 -21.49 9.22
N PRO A 255 52.60 -20.16 9.06
CA PRO A 255 53.01 -19.30 10.15
C PRO A 255 52.00 -18.18 10.45
N SER A 256 51.77 -17.93 11.74
CA SER A 256 51.46 -16.61 12.29
C SER A 256 52.71 -16.15 13.04
N PRO A 257 52.93 -14.85 13.32
CA PRO A 257 51.99 -13.73 13.21
C PRO A 257 52.57 -12.48 12.53
N GLU A 258 51.74 -11.65 11.90
CA GLU A 258 52.09 -10.23 11.73
C GLU A 258 50.84 -9.34 11.89
N THR A 259 50.88 -8.60 12.99
CA THR A 259 49.98 -7.53 13.39
C THR A 259 49.99 -6.38 12.38
N GLY A 260 48.80 -5.90 12.01
CA GLY A 260 48.64 -4.50 11.61
C GLY A 260 48.58 -4.21 10.11
N ARG A 261 47.65 -4.82 9.38
CA ARG A 261 46.99 -4.16 8.24
C ARG A 261 45.50 -4.47 8.31
N GLN A 262 44.69 -3.44 8.51
CA GLN A 262 43.27 -3.54 8.16
C GLN A 262 43.23 -4.04 6.70
N PRO A 263 42.40 -5.05 6.37
CA PRO A 263 42.21 -5.41 4.99
C PRO A 263 41.72 -4.14 4.31
N GLU A 264 42.53 -3.66 3.37
CA GLU A 264 42.15 -2.71 2.35
C GLU A 264 40.96 -3.37 1.64
N ARG A 265 39.75 -3.17 2.18
CA ARG A 265 38.51 -3.48 1.48
C ARG A 265 38.63 -2.64 0.23
N ALA A 266 39.01 -3.29 -0.87
CA ALA A 266 38.95 -2.71 -2.19
C ALA A 266 37.62 -1.95 -2.24
N LEU A 267 37.69 -0.64 -2.44
CA LEU A 267 36.54 0.21 -2.66
C LEU A 267 35.85 -0.34 -3.90
N ILE A 268 34.97 -1.33 -3.72
CA ILE A 268 34.03 -1.78 -4.74
C ILE A 268 33.31 -0.49 -5.10
N ALA A 269 33.48 -0.05 -6.34
CA ALA A 269 32.92 1.23 -6.74
C ALA A 269 31.41 1.10 -6.57
N ALA A 270 30.76 2.14 -6.03
CA ALA A 270 29.30 2.21 -5.90
C ALA A 270 28.55 1.74 -7.17
N SER A 271 29.14 1.99 -8.34
CA SER A 271 28.63 1.60 -9.67
C SER A 271 28.77 0.11 -10.02
N ASP A 272 29.36 -0.72 -9.16
CA ASP A 272 29.34 -2.19 -9.33
C ASP A 272 28.08 -2.81 -8.72
N ASN A 273 27.41 -2.10 -7.79
CA ASN A 273 26.29 -2.62 -7.02
C ASN A 273 24.91 -2.17 -7.56
N LEU A 274 24.87 -1.33 -8.60
CA LEU A 274 23.65 -0.88 -9.26
C LEU A 274 23.68 -1.28 -10.73
N ALA A 275 22.52 -1.60 -11.29
CA ALA A 275 22.30 -1.57 -12.74
C ALA A 275 21.25 -0.52 -13.04
N VAL A 276 21.50 0.27 -14.08
CA VAL A 276 20.56 1.25 -14.60
C VAL A 276 20.27 0.86 -16.05
N ASP A 277 19.00 0.62 -16.36
CA ASP A 277 18.52 0.41 -17.72
C ASP A 277 17.52 1.49 -18.09
N GLY A 278 17.55 1.95 -19.35
CA GLY A 278 16.50 2.79 -19.92
C GLY A 278 15.35 1.93 -20.45
N LEU A 279 14.13 2.38 -20.21
CA LEU A 279 12.90 1.76 -20.72
C LEU A 279 12.41 2.58 -21.91
N TYR A 280 12.34 1.94 -23.08
CA TYR A 280 12.04 2.61 -24.33
C TYR A 280 10.77 2.09 -25.01
N ALA A 281 10.06 3.00 -25.68
CA ALA A 281 9.00 2.71 -26.64
C ALA A 281 9.23 3.50 -27.94
N GLU A 282 8.45 3.17 -28.96
CA GLU A 282 8.56 3.69 -30.31
C GLU A 282 8.18 5.17 -30.38
N THR A 283 7.18 5.56 -29.60
CA THR A 283 6.63 6.91 -29.52
C THR A 283 6.22 7.24 -28.09
N ARG A 284 5.96 8.52 -27.82
CA ARG A 284 5.40 8.94 -26.53
C ARG A 284 4.04 8.31 -26.22
N ALA A 285 3.17 8.20 -27.23
CA ALA A 285 1.86 7.57 -27.06
C ALA A 285 2.02 6.09 -26.65
N ALA A 286 2.95 5.38 -27.31
CA ALA A 286 3.28 4.00 -26.96
C ALA A 286 3.89 3.89 -25.54
N CYS A 287 4.67 4.87 -25.08
CA CYS A 287 5.12 4.92 -23.68
C CYS A 287 3.93 4.94 -22.72
N GLN A 288 2.98 5.87 -22.91
CA GLN A 288 1.82 6.02 -22.03
C GLN A 288 0.97 4.75 -22.02
N GLU A 289 0.65 4.23 -23.20
CA GLU A 289 -0.09 2.97 -23.35
C GLU A 289 0.61 1.83 -22.60
N LYS A 290 1.91 1.61 -22.84
CA LYS A 290 2.67 0.53 -22.17
C LYS A 290 2.75 0.72 -20.65
N ILE A 291 2.89 1.96 -20.16
CA ILE A 291 2.91 2.26 -18.71
C ILE A 291 1.58 1.85 -18.06
N TYR A 292 0.44 2.21 -18.67
CA TYR A 292 -0.87 1.97 -18.06
C TYR A 292 -1.42 0.56 -18.29
N THR A 293 -1.00 -0.09 -19.37
CA THR A 293 -1.42 -1.47 -19.71
C THR A 293 -0.47 -2.55 -19.20
N GLY A 294 0.72 -2.18 -18.69
CA GLY A 294 1.78 -3.14 -18.35
C GLY A 294 2.46 -3.76 -19.58
N GLY A 295 2.42 -3.08 -20.72
CA GLY A 295 3.07 -3.50 -21.96
C GLY A 295 4.60 -3.58 -21.83
N GLN A 296 5.22 -4.40 -22.68
CA GLN A 296 6.68 -4.59 -22.65
C GLN A 296 7.43 -3.40 -23.27
N PHE A 297 8.46 -2.92 -22.55
CA PHE A 297 9.40 -1.91 -23.05
C PHE A 297 10.62 -2.55 -23.70
N ALA A 298 11.20 -1.86 -24.68
CA ALA A 298 12.57 -2.15 -25.10
C ALA A 298 13.52 -1.70 -23.99
N ILE A 299 14.32 -2.61 -23.48
CA ILE A 299 15.25 -2.33 -22.38
C ILE A 299 16.64 -2.14 -22.98
N GLU A 300 17.24 -0.98 -22.75
CA GLU A 300 18.62 -0.71 -23.14
C GLU A 300 19.47 -0.42 -21.88
N PRO A 301 20.53 -1.21 -21.63
CA PRO A 301 21.43 -0.94 -20.52
C PRO A 301 22.10 0.43 -20.65
N ALA A 302 22.18 1.18 -19.55
CA ALA A 302 22.90 2.44 -19.54
C ALA A 302 24.41 2.20 -19.76
N LEU A 303 25.06 3.11 -20.48
CA LEU A 303 26.49 3.06 -20.70
C LEU A 303 27.21 3.42 -19.40
N ARG A 304 28.04 2.49 -18.89
CA ARG A 304 28.84 2.75 -17.70
C ARG A 304 29.93 3.78 -17.99
N GLN A 305 30.03 4.79 -17.15
CA GLN A 305 31.06 5.84 -17.20
C GLN A 305 31.80 5.94 -15.86
N ALA A 306 32.88 6.71 -15.80
CA ALA A 306 33.62 6.93 -14.57
C ALA A 306 32.70 7.59 -13.52
N GLY A 307 32.32 6.82 -12.48
CA GLY A 307 31.46 7.30 -11.39
C GLY A 307 29.95 7.26 -11.65
N GLY A 308 29.49 6.65 -12.75
CA GLY A 308 28.06 6.66 -13.07
C GLY A 308 27.61 5.91 -14.32
N TYR A 309 26.44 6.29 -14.80
CA TYR A 309 25.76 5.76 -15.97
C TYR A 309 25.34 6.90 -16.89
N ALA A 310 25.35 6.65 -18.20
CA ALA A 310 24.81 7.54 -19.21
C ALA A 310 23.73 6.83 -20.05
N LEU A 311 22.61 7.51 -20.25
CA LEU A 311 21.47 7.07 -21.05
C LEU A 311 21.23 8.08 -22.17
N LYS A 312 20.68 7.62 -23.29
CA LYS A 312 20.29 8.53 -24.38
C LYS A 312 18.91 9.13 -24.11
N ALA A 313 18.82 10.44 -24.02
CA ALA A 313 17.60 11.23 -24.10
C ALA A 313 17.05 11.12 -25.53
N ARG A 314 15.96 10.38 -25.69
CA ARG A 314 15.19 10.39 -26.95
C ARG A 314 13.72 10.32 -26.61
N GLU A 315 12.88 10.71 -27.57
CA GLU A 315 11.43 10.77 -27.40
C GLU A 315 10.83 9.45 -26.87
N GLY A 316 11.45 8.34 -27.22
CA GLY A 316 11.07 7.01 -26.76
C GLY A 316 11.46 6.66 -25.32
N LEU A 317 12.16 7.49 -24.55
CA LEU A 317 12.57 7.16 -23.17
C LEU A 317 11.37 7.32 -22.22
N CYS A 318 10.78 6.19 -21.82
CA CYS A 318 9.58 6.14 -20.97
C CYS A 318 9.91 6.10 -19.47
N GLY A 319 11.11 5.67 -19.09
CA GLY A 319 11.47 5.52 -17.68
C GLY A 319 12.82 4.84 -17.48
N LEU A 320 13.14 4.57 -16.22
CA LEU A 320 14.35 3.87 -15.79
C LEU A 320 14.00 2.61 -15.00
N ARG A 321 14.83 1.59 -15.14
CA ARG A 321 14.87 0.45 -14.23
C ARG A 321 16.17 0.49 -13.44
N LEU A 322 16.05 0.55 -12.12
CA LEU A 322 17.16 0.59 -11.17
C LEU A 322 17.18 -0.75 -10.44
N ARG A 323 18.23 -1.55 -10.61
CA ARG A 323 18.33 -2.90 -10.05
C ARG A 323 19.53 -3.01 -9.11
N ASN A 324 19.29 -3.50 -7.90
CA ASN A 324 20.34 -3.80 -6.94
C ASN A 324 21.10 -5.06 -7.38
N LEU A 325 22.40 -4.92 -7.66
CA LEU A 325 23.29 -6.03 -8.02
C LEU A 325 24.11 -6.56 -6.83
N SER A 326 24.02 -5.92 -5.67
CA SER A 326 24.68 -6.43 -4.47
C SER A 326 23.97 -7.66 -3.92
N ASP A 327 24.69 -8.42 -3.10
CA ASP A 327 24.20 -9.58 -2.36
C ASP A 327 23.40 -9.20 -1.10
N GLN A 328 23.24 -7.91 -0.82
CA GLN A 328 22.55 -7.38 0.35
C GLN A 328 21.40 -6.46 -0.04
N ALA A 329 20.46 -6.25 0.88
CA ALA A 329 19.43 -5.22 0.71
C ALA A 329 20.08 -3.83 0.80
N GLN A 330 19.67 -2.90 -0.07
CA GLN A 330 20.18 -1.54 -0.12
C GLN A 330 19.02 -0.55 -0.16
N LYS A 331 19.13 0.56 0.58
CA LYS A 331 18.19 1.67 0.43
C LYS A 331 18.61 2.53 -0.74
N LEU A 332 17.71 2.73 -1.70
CA LEU A 332 17.95 3.53 -2.89
C LEU A 332 17.21 4.86 -2.79
N PHE A 333 17.96 5.96 -2.85
CA PHE A 333 17.46 7.31 -2.97
C PHE A 333 17.81 7.85 -4.35
N VAL A 334 16.86 8.50 -5.02
CA VAL A 334 17.08 9.13 -6.31
C VAL A 334 16.89 10.64 -6.19
N ASP A 335 17.76 11.39 -6.85
CA ASP A 335 17.76 12.85 -6.87
C ASP A 335 16.38 13.41 -7.26
N ALA A 336 15.96 14.44 -6.52
CA ALA A 336 14.65 15.08 -6.68
C ALA A 336 14.38 15.57 -8.10
N ARG A 337 15.42 15.95 -8.87
CA ARG A 337 15.28 16.36 -10.27
C ARG A 337 14.75 15.22 -11.11
N LEU A 338 15.27 14.01 -10.92
CA LEU A 338 14.85 12.84 -11.68
C LEU A 338 13.46 12.37 -11.23
N THR A 339 13.18 12.39 -9.93
CA THR A 339 11.88 11.99 -9.42
C THR A 339 10.77 13.01 -9.71
N SER A 340 11.10 14.29 -9.90
CA SER A 340 10.13 15.32 -10.32
C SER A 340 9.56 15.10 -11.71
N LEU A 341 10.26 14.31 -12.53
CA LEU A 341 9.80 13.90 -13.86
C LEU A 341 8.94 12.64 -13.79
N ALA A 342 8.94 11.93 -12.66
CA ALA A 342 8.28 10.64 -12.53
C ALA A 342 6.76 10.77 -12.38
N ILE A 343 6.03 9.75 -12.80
CA ILE A 343 4.59 9.65 -12.57
C ILE A 343 4.37 9.52 -11.04
N PRO A 344 3.58 10.41 -10.42
CA PRO A 344 3.29 10.32 -8.99
C PRO A 344 2.75 8.94 -8.60
N GLY A 345 3.31 8.35 -7.55
CA GLY A 345 2.92 7.01 -7.08
C GLY A 345 3.61 5.84 -7.81
N GLY A 346 4.34 6.08 -8.89
CA GLY A 346 4.98 5.01 -9.68
C GLY A 346 6.25 4.39 -9.07
N ALA A 347 6.81 4.98 -8.01
CA ALA A 347 8.12 4.57 -7.49
C ALA A 347 8.26 4.81 -5.97
N SER A 348 8.53 3.75 -5.20
CA SER A 348 8.91 3.80 -3.77
C SER A 348 10.24 4.53 -3.50
N VAL A 349 10.96 4.86 -4.58
CA VAL A 349 12.31 5.46 -4.57
C VAL A 349 12.32 6.91 -4.07
N LEU A 350 11.17 7.60 -4.14
CA LEU A 350 11.00 8.97 -3.63
C LEU A 350 11.32 9.11 -2.13
N THR A 351 11.11 8.05 -1.35
CA THR A 351 11.30 8.05 0.10
C THR A 351 12.47 7.19 0.57
N GLY A 352 13.30 6.68 -0.34
CA GLY A 352 14.37 5.76 0.00
C GLY A 352 13.92 4.31 0.13
N GLY A 353 13.33 3.77 -0.94
CA GLY A 353 12.87 2.38 -0.99
C GLY A 353 14.01 1.39 -0.75
N GLU A 354 13.74 0.34 0.01
CA GLU A 354 14.68 -0.77 0.21
C GLU A 354 14.56 -1.75 -0.97
N LEU A 355 15.69 -2.07 -1.59
CA LEU A 355 15.81 -3.03 -2.68
C LEU A 355 16.61 -4.24 -2.20
N SER A 356 15.99 -5.41 -2.22
CA SER A 356 16.64 -6.69 -1.97
C SER A 356 17.68 -7.01 -3.06
N SER A 357 18.55 -7.99 -2.80
CA SER A 357 19.50 -8.50 -3.82
C SER A 357 18.77 -8.94 -5.09
N GLY A 358 19.13 -8.36 -6.23
CA GLY A 358 18.53 -8.64 -7.54
C GLY A 358 17.18 -7.96 -7.78
N GLU A 359 16.60 -7.30 -6.78
CA GLU A 359 15.35 -6.57 -6.90
C GLU A 359 15.54 -5.31 -7.76
N SER A 360 14.51 -4.98 -8.52
CA SER A 360 14.49 -3.77 -9.34
C SER A 360 13.28 -2.91 -9.03
N THR A 361 13.49 -1.60 -9.08
CA THR A 361 12.42 -0.60 -9.05
C THR A 361 12.36 0.15 -10.37
N LEU A 362 11.16 0.60 -10.71
CA LEU A 362 10.86 1.28 -11.97
C LEU A 362 10.54 2.74 -11.68
N LEU A 363 11.04 3.63 -12.52
CA LEU A 363 10.78 5.06 -12.46
C LEU A 363 10.27 5.49 -13.83
N TYR A 364 8.95 5.55 -13.99
CA TYR A 364 8.32 5.99 -15.24
C TYR A 364 8.22 7.51 -15.29
N PHE A 365 8.52 8.10 -16.44
CA PHE A 365 8.47 9.54 -16.64
C PHE A 365 7.11 10.00 -17.20
N THR A 366 6.61 11.13 -16.69
CA THR A 366 5.42 11.82 -17.20
C THR A 366 5.66 12.44 -18.58
N ARG A 367 6.92 12.80 -18.86
CA ARG A 367 7.41 13.36 -20.11
C ARG A 367 8.85 12.91 -20.34
N PRO A 368 9.32 12.78 -21.60
CA PRO A 368 10.73 12.52 -21.87
C PRO A 368 11.60 13.55 -21.15
N PRO A 369 12.64 13.13 -20.42
CA PRO A 369 13.57 14.04 -19.77
C PRO A 369 14.37 14.83 -20.82
N ASP A 370 14.53 16.13 -20.59
CA ASP A 370 15.58 16.92 -21.25
C ASP A 370 16.96 16.44 -20.75
N PRO A 371 18.05 16.70 -21.50
CA PRO A 371 19.38 16.33 -21.07
C PRO A 371 19.68 16.85 -19.65
N MET A 372 20.03 15.93 -18.75
CA MET A 372 20.18 16.23 -17.33
C MET A 372 21.15 15.27 -16.64
N GLN A 373 21.67 15.73 -15.51
CA GLN A 373 22.47 14.90 -14.60
C GLN A 373 21.75 14.81 -13.26
N ALA A 374 21.62 13.60 -12.74
CA ALA A 374 21.01 13.26 -11.46
C ALA A 374 21.91 12.31 -10.67
N ASP A 375 21.70 12.19 -9.37
CA ASP A 375 22.39 11.23 -8.52
C ASP A 375 21.42 10.14 -8.04
N ALA A 376 21.92 8.91 -7.95
CA ALA A 376 21.35 7.84 -7.14
C ALA A 376 22.27 7.57 -5.95
N VAL A 377 21.72 7.55 -4.75
CA VAL A 377 22.44 7.24 -3.51
C VAL A 377 21.95 5.89 -3.00
N MET A 378 22.86 4.93 -2.89
CA MET A 378 22.62 3.65 -2.25
C MET A 378 23.19 3.68 -0.84
N ARG A 379 22.42 3.20 0.13
CA ARG A 379 22.88 3.05 1.51
C ARG A 379 22.78 1.58 1.90
N ASP A 380 23.91 1.00 2.28
CA ASP A 380 23.98 -0.38 2.73
C ASP A 380 23.43 -0.55 4.17
N PRO A 381 23.30 -1.78 4.69
CA PRO A 381 22.83 -2.02 6.05
C PRO A 381 23.74 -1.44 7.15
N THR A 382 25.00 -1.14 6.83
CA THR A 382 25.96 -0.50 7.76
C THR A 382 25.83 1.02 7.78
N GLY A 383 25.03 1.59 6.87
CA GLY A 383 24.85 3.03 6.69
C GLY A 383 25.87 3.67 5.76
N LEU A 384 26.76 2.90 5.13
CA LEU A 384 27.72 3.43 4.17
C LEU A 384 26.98 3.88 2.90
N GLU A 385 27.24 5.11 2.48
CA GLU A 385 26.62 5.69 1.30
C GLU A 385 27.52 5.58 0.07
N SER A 386 26.88 5.23 -1.04
CA SER A 386 27.48 5.03 -2.34
C SER A 386 26.70 5.86 -3.34
N ARG A 387 27.32 6.93 -3.86
CA ARG A 387 26.70 7.81 -4.85
C ARG A 387 27.09 7.40 -6.25
N VAL A 388 26.10 7.39 -7.13
CA VAL A 388 26.21 7.04 -8.53
C VAL A 388 25.58 8.16 -9.36
N SER A 389 26.34 8.78 -10.26
CA SER A 389 25.79 9.76 -11.20
C SER A 389 24.99 9.05 -12.31
N ILE A 390 23.84 9.61 -12.69
CA ILE A 390 23.03 9.19 -13.82
C ILE A 390 22.90 10.39 -14.76
N ALA A 391 23.58 10.34 -15.90
CA ALA A 391 23.44 11.29 -16.98
C ALA A 391 22.40 10.78 -17.98
N ILE A 392 21.52 11.67 -18.42
CA ILE A 392 20.59 11.45 -19.52
C ILE A 392 20.98 12.49 -20.57
N ASP A 393 21.55 12.06 -21.70
CA ASP A 393 22.21 12.90 -22.70
C ASP A 393 21.43 12.99 -24.02
#